data_AF-A0AA43ILA2-F1
#
_entry.id   AF-A0AA43ILA2-F1
#
_cell.length_a   1.000
_cell.length_b   1.000
_cell.length_c   1.000
_cell.angle_alpha   90.00
_cell.angle_beta   90.00
_cell.angle_gamma   90.00
#
_symmetry.space_group_name_H-M   'P 1'
#
loop_
_entity.id
_entity.type
_entity.pdbx_description
1 polymer ?
#
loop_
_entity_poly.entity_id
_entity_poly.type
_entity_poly.pdbx_seq_one_letter_code
_entity_poly.pdbx_strand_id
1 'polypeptide(L)' 'NSNNSLVINYSNFQPIGSKLFPYNGTISLFYKTLGGSLNTTIIFEYNRAEVGDKELKFPFNIPKKYVRR' A
#
# COMPACT_ATOMS: atom_id res chain seq x y z
N ASN A 1 4.03 -20.08 17.83
CA ASN A 1 3.61 -19.70 16.46
C ASN A 1 2.12 -19.46 16.42
N SER A 2 1.70 -18.21 16.20
CA SER A 2 0.32 -17.91 15.81
C SER A 2 0.21 -18.14 14.31
N ASN A 3 -0.70 -19.03 13.88
CA ASN A 3 -0.98 -19.28 12.46
C ASN A 3 -1.79 -18.12 11.86
N ASN A 4 -1.21 -16.93 11.85
CA ASN A 4 -1.79 -15.74 11.24
C ASN A 4 -1.39 -15.71 9.76
N SER A 5 -2.30 -15.33 8.88
CA SER A 5 -2.05 -15.22 7.44
C SER A 5 -2.66 -13.95 6.87
N LEU A 6 -1.94 -13.33 5.94
CA LEU A 6 -2.40 -12.18 5.17
C LEU A 6 -2.31 -12.52 3.69
N VAL A 7 -3.41 -12.36 2.97
CA VAL A 7 -3.48 -12.51 1.51
C VAL A 7 -3.88 -11.16 0.93
N ILE A 8 -3.15 -10.71 -0.09
CA ILE A 8 -3.43 -9.46 -0.80
C ILE A 8 -3.64 -9.81 -2.27
N ASN A 9 -4.79 -9.44 -2.80
CA ASN A 9 -5.16 -9.62 -4.20
C ASN A 9 -5.32 -8.27 -4.86
N TYR A 10 -4.71 -8.10 -6.04
CA TYR A 10 -4.88 -6.93 -6.88
C TYR A 10 -5.62 -7.34 -8.16
N SER A 11 -6.55 -6.52 -8.59
CA SER A 11 -7.33 -6.77 -9.80
C SER A 11 -7.69 -5.45 -10.51
N ASN A 12 -8.33 -5.58 -11.68
CA ASN A 12 -8.72 -4.45 -12.51
C ASN A 12 -7.54 -3.51 -12.81
N PHE A 13 -6.48 -4.06 -13.39
CA PHE A 13 -5.32 -3.28 -13.80
C PHE A 13 -5.68 -2.43 -15.01
N GLN A 14 -5.47 -1.12 -14.88
CA GLN A 14 -5.69 -0.15 -15.94
C GLN A 14 -4.39 0.64 -16.19
N PRO A 15 -4.15 1.09 -17.43
CA PRO A 15 -2.99 1.90 -17.75
C PRO A 15 -3.10 3.30 -17.14
N ILE A 16 -2.02 3.75 -16.50
CA ILE A 16 -1.84 5.12 -16.03
C ILE A 16 -0.46 5.59 -16.48
N GLY A 17 -0.44 6.50 -17.46
CA GLY A 17 0.79 6.89 -18.14
C GLY A 17 1.46 5.69 -18.80
N SER A 18 2.69 5.37 -18.38
CA SER A 18 3.48 4.24 -18.88
C SER A 18 3.44 2.99 -17.99
N LYS A 19 2.57 2.94 -16.97
CA LYS A 19 2.49 1.84 -15.98
C LYS A 19 1.09 1.26 -15.93
N LEU A 20 0.96 0.01 -15.46
CA LEU A 20 -0.32 -0.59 -15.09
C LEU A 20 -0.53 -0.42 -13.59
N PHE A 21 -1.73 0.03 -13.21
CA PHE A 21 -2.10 0.26 -11.82
C PHE A 21 -3.39 -0.51 -11.49
N PRO A 22 -3.47 -1.23 -10.35
CA PRO A 22 -4.67 -1.94 -9.94
C PRO A 22 -5.70 -0.97 -9.34
N TYR A 23 -6.90 -0.92 -9.90
CA TYR A 23 -7.98 -0.11 -9.37
C TYR A 23 -8.74 -0.79 -8.24
N ASN A 24 -8.52 -2.09 -8.06
CA ASN A 24 -9.15 -2.88 -7.01
C ASN A 24 -8.08 -3.63 -6.21
N GLY A 25 -8.22 -3.60 -4.89
CA GLY A 25 -7.36 -4.35 -3.97
C GLY A 25 -8.18 -4.99 -2.86
N THR A 26 -7.95 -6.27 -2.61
CA THR A 26 -8.60 -6.98 -1.50
C THR A 26 -7.53 -7.53 -0.58
N ILE A 27 -7.64 -7.20 0.71
CA ILE A 27 -6.80 -7.71 1.77
C ILE A 27 -7.64 -8.64 2.64
N SER A 28 -7.22 -9.90 2.77
CA SER A 28 -7.83 -10.88 3.67
C SER A 28 -6.84 -11.24 4.77
N LEU A 29 -7.17 -10.87 6.00
CA LEU A 29 -6.33 -11.06 7.18
C LEU A 29 -6.99 -12.07 8.12
N PHE A 30 -6.34 -13.20 8.33
CA PHE A 30 -6.72 -14.19 9.33
C PHE A 30 -5.74 -14.18 10.49
N TYR A 31 -6.22 -13.98 11.72
CA TYR A 31 -5.35 -13.82 12.89
C TYR A 31 -6.03 -14.25 14.19
N LYS A 32 -5.22 -14.66 15.17
CA LYS A 32 -5.71 -15.01 16.52
C LYS A 32 -5.64 -13.83 17.48
N THR A 33 -6.69 -13.68 18.27
CA THR A 33 -6.79 -12.74 19.41
C THR A 33 -7.08 -13.52 20.70
N LEU A 34 -7.06 -12.85 21.85
CA LEU A 34 -7.45 -13.44 23.14
C LEU A 34 -8.91 -13.96 23.13
N GLY A 35 -9.77 -13.37 22.29
CA GLY A 35 -11.17 -13.78 22.13
C GLY A 35 -11.40 -14.84 21.04
N GLY A 36 -10.36 -15.33 20.37
CA GLY A 36 -10.46 -16.31 19.29
C GLY A 36 -9.88 -15.85 17.96
N SER A 37 -10.11 -16.64 16.91
CA SER A 37 -9.63 -16.34 15.55
C SER A 37 -10.58 -15.38 14.85
N LEU A 38 -10.02 -14.32 14.24
CA LEU A 38 -10.74 -13.32 13.47
C LEU A 38 -10.31 -13.39 12.01
N ASN A 39 -11.26 -13.11 11.13
CA ASN A 39 -11.03 -12.90 9.70
C ASN A 39 -11.50 -11.49 9.34
N THR A 40 -10.61 -10.66 8.82
CA THR A 40 -10.88 -9.29 8.44
C THR A 40 -10.61 -9.11 6.95
N THR A 41 -11.61 -8.64 6.22
CA THR A 41 -11.49 -8.32 4.80
C THR A 41 -11.56 -6.81 4.62
N ILE A 42 -10.58 -6.26 3.91
CA ILE A 42 -10.51 -4.84 3.54
C ILE A 42 -10.54 -4.77 2.01
N ILE A 43 -11.41 -3.93 1.47
CA ILE A 43 -11.58 -3.75 0.02
C ILE A 43 -11.25 -2.30 -0.30
N PHE A 44 -10.37 -2.12 -1.29
CA PHE A 44 -10.01 -0.84 -1.87
C PHE A 44 -10.57 -0.78 -3.29
N GLU A 45 -11.29 0.31 -3.57
CA GLU A 45 -11.76 0.67 -4.91
C GLU A 45 -11.32 2.10 -5.20
N TYR A 46 -10.37 2.24 -6.12
CA TYR A 46 -9.85 3.53 -6.52
C TYR A 46 -10.70 4.10 -7.65
N ASN A 47 -11.25 5.30 -7.46
CA ASN A 47 -11.99 6.00 -8.52
C ASN A 47 -11.06 6.76 -9.48
N ARG A 48 -9.86 7.10 -9.02
CA ARG A 48 -8.84 7.81 -9.80
C ARG A 48 -7.45 7.50 -9.26
N ALA A 49 -6.48 7.36 -10.15
CA ALA A 49 -5.07 7.32 -9.82
C ALA A 49 -4.29 8.15 -10.86
N GLU A 50 -3.24 8.81 -10.40
CA GLU A 50 -2.41 9.73 -11.18
C GLU A 50 -0.94 9.42 -10.88
N VAL A 51 -0.11 9.36 -11.92
CA VAL A 51 1.34 9.25 -11.76
C VAL A 51 1.90 10.67 -11.85
N GLY A 52 2.33 11.21 -10.71
CA GLY A 52 2.97 12.52 -10.68
C GLY A 52 4.41 12.43 -11.20
N ASP A 53 4.77 13.32 -12.12
CA ASP A 53 6.15 13.44 -12.65
C ASP A 53 7.10 14.17 -11.68
N LYS A 54 6.56 14.74 -10.61
CA LYS A 54 7.32 15.47 -9.61
C LYS A 54 7.93 14.47 -8.63
N GLU A 55 9.25 14.42 -8.58
CA GLU A 55 9.96 13.74 -7.49
C GLU A 55 9.37 14.18 -6.14
N LEU A 56 9.01 13.21 -5.31
CA LEU A 56 8.62 13.44 -3.92
C LEU A 56 9.83 14.01 -3.18
N LYS A 57 9.97 15.34 -3.20
CA LYS A 57 10.95 16.03 -2.37
C LYS A 57 10.49 15.92 -0.93
N PHE A 58 11.22 15.10 -0.15
CA PHE A 58 11.00 14.99 1.29
C PHE A 58 10.97 16.40 1.93
N PRO A 59 10.04 16.68 2.85
CA PRO A 59 9.72 18.04 3.26
C PRO A 59 10.74 18.69 4.23
N PHE A 60 11.98 18.23 4.30
CA PHE A 60 13.01 18.86 5.14
C PHE A 60 14.22 19.27 4.31
N ASN A 61 14.51 20.58 4.34
CA ASN A 61 15.85 21.09 4.06
C ASN A 61 16.80 20.48 5.09
N ILE A 62 17.57 19.47 4.72
CA ILE A 62 18.64 18.93 5.57
C ILE A 62 19.64 20.07 5.80
N PRO A 63 19.81 20.57 7.04
CA PRO A 63 20.79 21.61 7.32
C PRO A 63 22.16 21.21 6.78
N LYS A 64 22.88 22.14 6.13
CA LYS A 64 24.16 21.86 5.45
C LYS A 64 25.18 21.09 6.31
N LYS A 65 25.10 21.23 7.64
CA LYS A 65 25.92 20.50 8.62
C LYS A 65 25.74 18.97 8.61
N TYR A 66 24.65 18.44 8.04
CA TYR A 66 24.38 17.00 7.96
C TYR A 66 24.58 16.41 6.57
N VAL A 67 24.98 17.21 5.57
CA VAL A 67 25.42 16.71 4.27
C VAL A 67 26.86 16.19 4.47
N ARG A 68 27.06 14.87 4.39
CA ARG A 68 28.41 14.29 4.41
C ARG A 68 29.18 14.75 3.16
N ARG A 69 30.41 15.22 3.35
CA ARG A 69 31.37 15.53 2.28
C ARG A 69 31.85 14.26 1.61
#